data_AF-A0A7C5JSG4-F1
#
_entry.id   AF-A0A7C5JSG4-F1
#
_cell.length_a   1.000
_cell.length_b   1.000
_cell.length_c   1.000
_cell.angle_alpha   90.00
_cell.angle_beta   90.00
_cell.angle_gamma   90.00
#
_symmetry.space_group_name_H-M   'P 1'
#
loop_
_entity.id
_entity.type
_entity.pdbx_description
1 polymer ?
#
loop_
_entity_poly.entity_id
_entity_poly.type
_entity_poly.pdbx_seq_one_letter_code
_entity_poly.pdbx_strand_id
1 'polypeptide(L)'
;MNSSEKTEHLQKQTTVLADTHVHIYPCFDAGRAINYAISNMSRIRRSLGHNNLEFDVKFVLFLTERSDCNFFHDIATSKVPLARNGWKIKLLEEGKSISLTKDDSALYLFPGAQIATLEHLEVLALGTTTKFKDGLSLLESIRAVIDDGSLPVLPWSPGKWTFQRGRKIYEAITTFSPERLLLADNALRPYGWREPSLISKAKNAGFRV
;
A
#
# COMPACT_ATOMS: atom_id res chain seq x y z
N MET A 1 11.11 -29.45 46.97
CA MET A 1 10.74 -29.69 45.56
C MET A 1 9.34 -29.18 45.35
N ASN A 2 9.18 -28.03 44.69
CA ASN A 2 7.93 -27.68 44.02
C ASN A 2 8.28 -26.80 42.83
N SER A 3 8.13 -27.40 41.66
CA SER A 3 8.33 -26.83 40.34
C SER A 3 7.26 -25.77 40.09
N SER A 4 7.64 -24.51 40.15
CA SER A 4 6.85 -23.41 39.60
C SER A 4 6.76 -23.56 38.08
N GLU A 5 5.57 -23.88 37.59
CA GLU A 5 5.18 -23.75 36.19
C GLU A 5 5.45 -22.32 35.73
N LYS A 6 6.48 -22.14 34.89
CA LYS A 6 6.62 -20.94 34.08
C LYS A 6 5.72 -21.12 32.87
N THR A 7 4.52 -20.55 32.93
CA THR A 7 3.69 -20.36 31.73
C THR A 7 4.34 -19.25 30.89
N GLU A 8 5.21 -19.64 29.96
CA GLU A 8 5.67 -18.73 28.91
C GLU A 8 4.47 -18.35 28.05
N HIS A 9 3.99 -17.11 28.20
CA HIS A 9 3.15 -16.49 27.18
C HIS A 9 3.97 -16.35 25.91
N LEU A 10 3.87 -17.33 25.01
CA LEU A 10 4.37 -17.22 23.64
C LEU A 10 3.68 -16.02 23.00
N GLN A 11 4.39 -14.90 22.89
CA GLN A 11 3.91 -13.69 22.26
C GLN A 11 3.74 -13.98 20.77
N LYS A 12 2.50 -14.15 20.33
CA LYS A 12 2.18 -14.53 18.96
C LYS A 12 2.76 -13.47 18.00
N GLN A 13 3.74 -13.86 17.19
CA GLN A 13 4.36 -12.94 16.25
C GLN A 13 3.36 -12.59 15.15
N THR A 14 3.15 -11.30 14.91
CA THR A 14 2.25 -10.82 13.85
C THR A 14 3.05 -10.52 12.59
N THR A 15 2.64 -11.10 11.47
CA THR A 15 3.20 -10.82 10.14
C THR A 15 2.16 -10.05 9.33
N VAL A 16 2.56 -8.98 8.67
CA VAL A 16 1.69 -8.21 7.78
C VAL A 16 2.05 -8.49 6.33
N LEU A 17 1.07 -8.94 5.54
CA LEU A 17 1.17 -8.97 4.08
C LEU A 17 0.38 -7.79 3.54
N ALA A 18 1.10 -6.80 3.00
CA ALA A 18 0.52 -5.57 2.49
C ALA A 18 0.69 -5.46 0.97
N ASP A 19 -0.38 -5.11 0.27
CA ASP A 19 -0.31 -4.55 -1.08
C ASP A 19 -0.45 -3.03 -0.97
N THR A 20 0.59 -2.31 -1.34
CA THR A 20 0.69 -0.85 -1.14
C THR A 20 0.25 -0.03 -2.35
N HIS A 21 -0.26 -0.67 -3.41
CA HIS A 21 -0.66 0.01 -4.64
C HIS A 21 -1.95 -0.59 -5.22
N VAL A 22 -3.08 -0.35 -4.55
CA VAL A 22 -4.38 -0.91 -4.95
C VAL A 22 -5.33 0.14 -5.52
N HIS A 23 -5.85 -0.15 -6.71
CA HIS A 23 -6.93 0.62 -7.34
C HIS A 23 -8.20 -0.23 -7.42
N ILE A 24 -9.35 0.31 -6.97
CA ILE A 24 -10.66 -0.32 -7.17
C ILE A 24 -11.58 0.70 -7.84
N TYR A 25 -11.84 0.51 -9.14
CA TYR A 25 -12.68 1.41 -9.91
C TYR A 25 -14.17 1.06 -9.78
N PRO A 26 -15.09 2.06 -9.83
CA PRO A 26 -16.52 1.83 -9.71
C PRO A 26 -17.12 0.87 -10.76
N CYS A 27 -16.46 0.69 -11.89
CA CYS A 27 -16.89 -0.22 -12.95
C CYS A 27 -16.62 -1.71 -12.66
N PHE A 28 -15.90 -2.04 -11.59
CA PHE A 28 -15.63 -3.42 -11.18
C PHE A 28 -16.46 -3.84 -9.96
N ASP A 29 -16.71 -5.14 -9.83
CA ASP A 29 -17.33 -5.72 -8.64
C ASP A 29 -16.34 -5.70 -7.45
N ALA A 30 -16.61 -4.83 -6.49
CA ALA A 30 -15.78 -4.65 -5.31
C ALA A 30 -15.66 -5.93 -4.47
N GLY A 31 -16.74 -6.71 -4.31
CA GLY A 31 -16.73 -7.94 -3.54
C GLY A 31 -15.82 -8.99 -4.17
N ARG A 32 -15.86 -9.11 -5.50
CA ARG A 32 -14.97 -9.96 -6.29
C ARG A 32 -13.52 -9.51 -6.19
N ALA A 33 -13.25 -8.21 -6.27
CA ALA A 33 -11.89 -7.67 -6.11
C ALA A 33 -11.29 -8.03 -4.73
N ILE A 34 -12.06 -7.84 -3.65
CA ILE A 34 -11.63 -8.18 -2.29
C ILE A 34 -11.39 -9.69 -2.14
N ASN A 35 -12.27 -10.54 -2.69
CA ASN A 35 -12.09 -11.99 -2.67
C ASN A 35 -10.79 -12.41 -3.39
N TYR A 36 -10.48 -11.81 -4.54
CA TYR A 36 -9.23 -12.09 -5.25
C TYR A 36 -8.00 -11.63 -4.48
N ALA A 37 -8.04 -10.45 -3.85
CA ALA A 37 -6.95 -9.95 -3.02
C ALA A 37 -6.63 -10.95 -1.88
N ILE A 38 -7.65 -11.42 -1.16
CA ILE A 38 -7.49 -12.41 -0.07
C ILE A 38 -6.97 -13.73 -0.60
N SER A 39 -7.48 -14.21 -1.74
CA SER A 39 -7.01 -15.45 -2.35
C SER A 39 -5.53 -15.38 -2.73
N ASN A 40 -5.10 -14.26 -3.31
CA ASN A 40 -3.70 -14.01 -3.69
C ASN A 40 -2.80 -13.91 -2.46
N MET A 41 -3.18 -13.14 -1.44
CA MET A 41 -2.41 -13.03 -0.19
C MET A 41 -2.34 -14.36 0.57
N SER A 42 -3.41 -15.16 0.52
CA SER A 42 -3.42 -16.51 1.08
C SER A 42 -2.44 -17.46 0.36
N ARG A 43 -2.25 -17.31 -0.96
CA ARG A 43 -1.23 -18.05 -1.70
C ARG A 43 0.18 -17.64 -1.26
N ILE A 44 0.42 -16.34 -1.09
CA ILE A 44 1.71 -15.82 -0.59
C ILE A 44 1.99 -16.33 0.83
N ARG A 45 0.99 -16.27 1.74
CA ARG A 45 1.09 -16.83 3.09
C ARG A 45 1.53 -18.29 3.07
N ARG A 46 0.94 -19.12 2.20
CA ARG A 46 1.32 -20.54 2.06
C ARG A 46 2.75 -20.71 1.57
N SER A 47 3.21 -19.90 0.61
CA SER A 47 4.59 -19.99 0.09
C SER A 47 5.66 -19.56 1.11
N LEU A 48 5.30 -18.71 2.07
CA LEU A 48 6.21 -18.28 3.15
C LEU A 48 6.35 -19.33 4.27
N GLY A 49 5.71 -20.50 4.18
CA GLY A 49 5.75 -21.52 5.23
C GLY A 49 4.92 -21.19 6.47
N HIS A 50 4.18 -20.08 6.48
CA HIS A 50 3.29 -19.67 7.58
C HIS A 50 1.95 -20.45 7.61
N ASN A 51 2.02 -21.77 7.40
CA ASN A 51 0.91 -22.69 7.66
C ASN A 51 0.84 -23.10 9.14
N ASN A 52 1.92 -22.91 9.90
CA ASN A 52 1.93 -23.12 11.34
C ASN A 52 1.10 -22.04 12.06
N LEU A 53 0.27 -22.46 13.02
CA LEU A 53 -0.67 -21.64 13.80
C LEU A 53 0.02 -20.57 14.69
N GLU A 54 1.35 -20.55 14.74
CA GLU A 54 2.17 -19.67 15.57
C GLU A 54 2.22 -18.22 15.09
N PHE A 55 1.97 -17.96 13.80
CA PHE A 55 1.98 -16.60 13.25
C PHE A 55 0.56 -16.09 13.00
N ASP A 56 0.25 -14.91 13.53
CA ASP A 56 -0.95 -14.17 13.15
C ASP A 56 -0.65 -13.36 11.88
N VAL A 57 -1.20 -13.76 10.74
CA VAL A 57 -0.95 -13.08 9.46
C VAL A 57 -2.11 -12.14 9.16
N LYS A 58 -1.83 -10.84 9.03
CA LYS A 58 -2.82 -9.83 8.62
C LYS A 58 -2.65 -9.46 7.16
N PHE A 59 -3.77 -9.37 6.45
CA PHE A 59 -3.83 -8.94 5.06
C PHE A 59 -4.23 -7.46 5.00
N VAL A 60 -3.45 -6.64 4.30
CA VAL A 60 -3.62 -5.19 4.27
C VAL A 60 -3.57 -4.68 2.83
N LEU A 61 -4.53 -3.85 2.45
CA LEU A 61 -4.49 -3.11 1.18
C LEU A 61 -4.38 -1.62 1.47
N PHE A 62 -3.46 -0.94 0.79
CA PHE A 62 -3.47 0.52 0.71
C PHE A 62 -4.07 0.92 -0.62
N LEU A 63 -5.17 1.66 -0.55
CA LEU A 63 -5.76 2.27 -1.73
C LEU A 63 -4.86 3.40 -2.22
N THR A 64 -4.81 3.56 -3.54
CA THR A 64 -4.09 4.63 -4.21
C THR A 64 -5.04 5.33 -5.18
N GLU A 65 -6.13 5.88 -4.65
CA GLU A 65 -7.24 6.37 -5.47
C GLU A 65 -6.81 7.54 -6.36
N ARG A 66 -7.25 7.52 -7.62
CA ARG A 66 -7.19 8.71 -8.47
C ARG A 66 -8.11 9.81 -7.93
N SER A 67 -7.88 11.04 -8.38
CA SER A 67 -8.67 12.22 -8.02
C SER A 67 -10.17 12.09 -8.32
N ASP A 68 -10.56 11.24 -9.28
CA ASP A 68 -11.94 10.94 -9.66
C ASP A 68 -12.55 9.70 -8.97
N CYS A 69 -11.82 9.05 -8.06
CA CYS A 69 -12.24 7.84 -7.35
C CYS A 69 -12.45 8.13 -5.85
N ASN A 70 -13.46 7.51 -5.23
CA ASN A 70 -13.84 7.71 -3.83
C ASN A 70 -14.23 6.39 -3.13
N PHE A 71 -13.62 5.28 -3.51
CA PHE A 71 -13.98 3.94 -3.07
C PHE A 71 -13.92 3.75 -1.54
N PHE A 72 -12.89 4.28 -0.87
CA PHE A 72 -12.77 4.21 0.59
C PHE A 72 -13.96 4.90 1.28
N HIS A 73 -14.27 6.13 0.85
CA HIS A 73 -15.40 6.90 1.36
C HIS A 73 -16.73 6.18 1.06
N ASP A 74 -16.87 5.59 -0.11
CA ASP A 74 -18.09 4.88 -0.50
C ASP A 74 -18.29 3.58 0.31
N ILE A 75 -17.23 2.87 0.71
CA ILE A 75 -17.34 1.77 1.68
C ILE A 75 -17.71 2.33 3.06
N ALA A 76 -17.00 3.35 3.54
CA ALA A 76 -17.21 3.95 4.86
C ALA A 76 -18.66 4.45 5.06
N THR A 77 -19.29 4.92 3.98
CA THR A 77 -20.66 5.43 3.95
C THR A 77 -21.70 4.42 3.45
N SER A 78 -21.32 3.14 3.32
CA SER A 78 -22.21 2.04 2.89
C SER A 78 -22.84 2.21 1.50
N LYS A 79 -22.22 2.99 0.60
CA LYS A 79 -22.61 3.12 -0.81
C LYS A 79 -22.18 1.91 -1.65
N VAL A 80 -21.11 1.23 -1.25
CA VAL A 80 -20.69 -0.03 -1.89
C VAL A 80 -21.44 -1.21 -1.24
N PRO A 81 -22.12 -2.07 -2.02
CA PRO A 81 -22.98 -3.14 -1.48
C PRO A 81 -22.19 -4.38 -1.01
N LEU A 82 -21.06 -4.19 -0.31
CA LEU A 82 -20.25 -5.30 0.21
C LEU A 82 -21.01 -6.14 1.25
N ALA A 83 -21.87 -5.50 2.05
CA ALA A 83 -22.72 -6.21 3.02
C ALA A 83 -23.63 -7.25 2.37
N ARG A 84 -24.15 -6.98 1.16
CA ARG A 84 -24.96 -7.95 0.39
C ARG A 84 -24.16 -9.18 -0.03
N ASN A 85 -22.84 -9.06 -0.09
CA ASN A 85 -21.90 -10.14 -0.40
C ASN A 85 -21.40 -10.89 0.85
N GLY A 86 -21.99 -10.63 2.03
CA GLY A 86 -21.64 -11.26 3.31
C GLY A 86 -20.47 -10.61 4.04
N TRP A 87 -19.95 -9.48 3.57
CA TRP A 87 -18.88 -8.75 4.23
C TRP A 87 -19.42 -7.91 5.39
N LYS A 88 -18.85 -8.10 6.58
CA LYS A 88 -19.00 -7.18 7.70
C LYS A 88 -17.93 -6.09 7.57
N ILE A 89 -18.38 -4.84 7.64
CA ILE A 89 -17.55 -3.65 7.49
C ILE A 89 -17.47 -2.97 8.85
N LYS A 90 -16.26 -2.68 9.33
CA LYS A 90 -16.03 -1.93 10.56
C LYS A 90 -15.01 -0.83 10.32
N LEU A 91 -15.42 0.42 10.56
CA LEU A 91 -14.48 1.55 10.62
C LEU A 91 -13.60 1.42 11.88
N LEU A 92 -12.32 1.65 11.72
CA LEU A 92 -11.31 1.60 12.79
C LEU A 92 -10.61 2.95 12.92
N GLU A 93 -10.03 3.21 14.09
CA GLU A 93 -9.19 4.38 14.37
C GLU A 93 -9.79 5.69 13.85
N GLU A 94 -11.05 5.97 14.22
CA GLU A 94 -11.78 7.18 13.83
C GLU A 94 -11.94 7.33 12.30
N GLY A 95 -11.99 6.22 11.56
CA GLY A 95 -12.20 6.21 10.11
C GLY A 95 -10.91 6.24 9.29
N LYS A 96 -9.75 6.06 9.92
CA LYS A 96 -8.44 5.99 9.23
C LYS A 96 -8.19 4.64 8.55
N SER A 97 -8.95 3.61 8.89
CA SER A 97 -8.92 2.33 8.19
C SER A 97 -10.26 1.60 8.30
N ILE A 98 -10.46 0.59 7.46
CA ILE A 98 -11.65 -0.26 7.44
C ILE A 98 -11.22 -1.71 7.60
N SER A 99 -11.85 -2.43 8.53
CA SER A 99 -11.80 -3.88 8.59
C SER A 99 -12.95 -4.47 7.80
N LEU A 100 -12.61 -5.37 6.88
CA LEU A 100 -13.53 -6.19 6.10
C LEU A 100 -13.39 -7.63 6.58
N THR A 101 -14.48 -8.20 7.09
CA THR A 101 -14.50 -9.59 7.60
C THR A 101 -15.63 -10.38 6.96
N LYS A 102 -15.35 -11.62 6.60
CA LYS A 102 -16.32 -12.57 6.07
C LYS A 102 -15.86 -13.98 6.40
N ASP A 103 -16.71 -14.74 7.08
CA ASP A 103 -16.37 -16.07 7.61
C ASP A 103 -15.06 -15.99 8.43
N ASP A 104 -14.06 -16.82 8.10
CA ASP A 104 -12.74 -16.80 8.74
C ASP A 104 -11.72 -15.84 8.07
N SER A 105 -12.17 -15.07 7.07
CA SER A 105 -11.30 -14.14 6.32
C SER A 105 -11.39 -12.72 6.86
N ALA A 106 -10.24 -12.08 7.01
CA ALA A 106 -10.11 -10.68 7.41
C ALA A 106 -9.13 -9.94 6.49
N LEU A 107 -9.48 -8.70 6.16
CA LEU A 107 -8.67 -7.77 5.38
C LEU A 107 -8.80 -6.38 5.99
N TYR A 108 -7.69 -5.64 6.05
CA TYR A 108 -7.68 -4.24 6.44
C TYR A 108 -7.43 -3.36 5.22
N LEU A 109 -8.17 -2.28 5.13
CA LEU A 109 -8.12 -1.32 4.04
C LEU A 109 -7.69 0.03 4.61
N PHE A 110 -6.61 0.58 4.06
CA PHE A 110 -6.14 1.93 4.36
C PHE A 110 -6.44 2.84 3.17
N PRO A 111 -6.87 4.08 3.43
CA PRO A 111 -7.09 5.05 2.37
C PRO A 111 -5.75 5.54 1.84
N GLY A 112 -5.79 6.08 0.63
CA GLY A 112 -4.65 6.74 0.03
C GLY A 112 -4.99 7.27 -1.35
N ALA A 113 -4.06 8.02 -1.93
CA ALA A 113 -4.25 8.73 -3.18
C ALA A 113 -3.09 8.48 -4.15
N GLN A 114 -3.37 8.58 -5.44
CA GLN A 114 -2.37 8.68 -6.50
C GLN A 114 -2.44 10.07 -7.11
N ILE A 115 -1.29 10.75 -7.14
CA ILE A 115 -1.11 12.09 -7.70
C ILE A 115 -0.40 11.94 -9.05
N ALA A 116 -0.99 12.48 -10.10
CA ALA A 116 -0.34 12.63 -11.39
C ALA A 116 0.40 13.96 -11.44
N THR A 117 1.74 13.93 -11.54
CA THR A 117 2.57 15.14 -11.55
C THR A 117 2.59 15.81 -12.92
N LEU A 118 3.09 17.06 -12.97
CA LEU A 118 3.35 17.82 -14.20
C LEU A 118 4.25 17.05 -15.17
N GLU A 119 5.20 16.27 -14.65
CA GLU A 119 6.11 15.45 -15.43
C GLU A 119 5.51 14.12 -15.90
N HIS A 120 4.21 13.91 -15.65
CA HIS A 120 3.50 12.65 -15.85
C HIS A 120 4.13 11.48 -15.10
N LEU A 121 4.65 11.77 -13.90
CA LEU A 121 5.06 10.80 -12.89
C LEU A 121 3.92 10.58 -11.90
N GLU A 122 4.05 9.53 -11.10
CA GLU A 122 3.09 9.17 -10.07
C GLU A 122 3.74 9.34 -8.70
N VAL A 123 2.99 9.94 -7.76
CA VAL A 123 3.30 9.94 -6.33
C VAL A 123 2.12 9.31 -5.62
N LEU A 124 2.36 8.29 -4.80
CA LEU A 124 1.34 7.70 -3.94
C LEU A 124 1.39 8.37 -2.57
N ALA A 125 0.22 8.64 -1.99
CA ALA A 125 0.07 9.10 -0.62
C ALA A 125 -0.64 8.00 0.17
N LEU A 126 0.08 7.29 1.02
CA LEU A 126 -0.48 6.17 1.78
C LEU A 126 -1.01 6.64 3.15
N GLY A 127 -2.15 6.06 3.56
CA GLY A 127 -2.70 6.25 4.90
C GLY A 127 -3.52 7.54 5.07
N THR A 128 -4.05 8.10 3.98
CA THR A 128 -4.75 9.40 4.01
C THR A 128 -6.02 9.42 3.20
N THR A 129 -6.99 10.21 3.68
CA THR A 129 -8.22 10.52 2.94
C THR A 129 -8.14 11.87 2.23
N THR A 130 -7.04 12.60 2.39
CA THR A 130 -6.80 13.89 1.74
C THR A 130 -6.77 13.71 0.22
N LYS A 131 -7.47 14.60 -0.48
CA LYS A 131 -7.42 14.70 -1.94
C LYS A 131 -6.34 15.70 -2.31
N PHE A 132 -5.40 15.25 -3.14
CA PHE A 132 -4.30 16.06 -3.62
C PHE A 132 -4.60 16.57 -5.03
N LYS A 133 -4.02 17.72 -5.36
CA LYS A 133 -4.15 18.34 -6.68
C LYS A 133 -3.19 17.68 -7.68
N ASP A 134 -3.71 17.22 -8.80
CA ASP A 134 -2.90 16.79 -9.95
C ASP A 134 -2.21 17.97 -10.65
N GLY A 135 -1.11 17.70 -11.35
CA GLY A 135 -0.37 18.67 -12.16
C GLY A 135 0.62 19.54 -11.38
N LEU A 136 0.84 19.28 -10.08
CA LEU A 136 1.97 19.83 -9.34
C LEU A 136 3.28 19.19 -9.83
N SER A 137 4.43 19.85 -9.64
CA SER A 137 5.72 19.20 -9.91
C SER A 137 5.93 18.00 -8.97
N LEU A 138 6.85 17.10 -9.33
CA LEU A 138 7.17 15.93 -8.51
C LEU A 138 7.54 16.32 -7.07
N LEU A 139 8.42 17.31 -6.89
CA LEU A 139 8.88 17.73 -5.56
C LEU A 139 7.77 18.38 -4.74
N GLU A 140 6.93 19.19 -5.37
CA GLU A 140 5.76 19.82 -4.71
C GLU A 140 4.74 18.77 -4.29
N SER A 141 4.49 17.77 -5.14
CA SER A 141 3.60 16.65 -4.83
C SER A 141 4.09 15.87 -3.62
N ILE A 142 5.39 15.53 -3.57
CA ILE A 142 5.99 14.85 -2.41
C ILE A 142 5.88 15.71 -1.15
N ARG A 143 6.18 17.01 -1.22
CA ARG A 143 6.04 17.93 -0.08
C ARG A 143 4.61 17.99 0.43
N ALA A 144 3.64 18.13 -0.47
CA ALA A 144 2.22 18.17 -0.11
C ALA A 144 1.80 16.92 0.68
N VAL A 145 2.25 15.73 0.27
CA VAL A 145 1.96 14.49 1.00
C VAL A 145 2.61 14.47 2.38
N ILE A 146 3.86 14.96 2.50
CA ILE A 146 4.52 14.99 3.81
C ILE A 146 3.91 16.06 4.73
N ASP A 147 3.55 17.22 4.19
CA ASP A 147 2.93 18.30 4.95
C ASP A 147 1.52 17.93 5.45
N ASP A 148 0.83 17.03 4.74
CA ASP A 148 -0.41 16.35 5.18
C ASP A 148 -0.18 15.34 6.32
N GLY A 149 1.09 14.99 6.62
CA GLY A 149 1.45 13.98 7.61
C GLY A 149 1.40 12.54 7.09
N SER A 150 1.30 12.38 5.77
CA SER A 150 1.11 11.10 5.09
C SER A 150 2.42 10.59 4.48
N LEU A 151 2.44 9.32 4.09
CA LEU A 151 3.67 8.67 3.60
C LEU A 151 3.74 8.72 2.06
N PRO A 152 4.66 9.50 1.47
CA PRO A 152 4.84 9.50 0.03
C PRO A 152 5.61 8.27 -0.44
N VAL A 153 5.18 7.72 -1.58
CA VAL A 153 5.87 6.61 -2.27
C VAL A 153 6.04 6.97 -3.74
N LEU A 154 7.23 6.76 -4.29
CA LEU A 154 7.47 6.78 -5.73
C LEU A 154 7.42 5.36 -6.29
N PRO A 155 6.35 4.97 -7.00
CA PRO A 155 6.30 3.70 -7.68
C PRO A 155 7.17 3.78 -8.94
N TRP A 156 8.02 2.78 -9.11
CA TRP A 156 8.78 2.61 -10.34
C TRP A 156 7.84 2.27 -11.50
N SER A 157 8.08 2.92 -12.64
CA SER A 157 7.38 2.62 -13.88
C SER A 157 8.40 2.47 -15.02
N PRO A 158 8.31 1.40 -15.84
CA PRO A 158 9.16 1.22 -17.01
C PRO A 158 9.10 2.45 -17.92
N GLY A 159 10.26 2.90 -18.40
CA GLY A 159 10.38 4.03 -19.32
C GLY A 159 10.09 5.42 -18.74
N LYS A 160 9.33 5.54 -17.63
CA LYS A 160 9.06 6.85 -16.98
C LYS A 160 10.25 7.34 -16.14
N TRP A 161 11.12 6.44 -15.70
CA TRP A 161 12.29 6.79 -14.87
C TRP A 161 13.57 7.03 -15.70
N THR A 162 13.45 7.29 -17.00
CA THR A 162 14.58 7.57 -17.89
C THR A 162 14.58 9.03 -18.37
N PHE A 163 15.68 9.47 -18.96
CA PHE A 163 15.86 10.81 -19.54
C PHE A 163 15.46 11.96 -18.58
N GLN A 164 14.64 12.90 -19.05
CA GLN A 164 14.27 14.10 -18.31
C GLN A 164 13.51 13.76 -17.01
N ARG A 165 12.61 12.78 -17.07
CA ARG A 165 11.86 12.32 -15.89
C ARG A 165 12.75 11.58 -14.90
N GLY A 166 13.72 10.80 -15.38
CA GLY A 166 14.75 10.19 -14.55
C GLY A 166 15.58 11.21 -13.76
N ARG A 167 15.86 12.39 -14.34
CA ARG A 167 16.53 13.49 -13.60
C ARG A 167 15.68 14.02 -12.45
N LYS A 168 14.35 14.11 -12.64
CA LYS A 168 13.41 14.54 -11.59
C LYS A 168 13.31 13.52 -10.46
N ILE A 169 13.29 12.23 -10.79
CA ILE A 169 13.36 11.15 -9.80
C ILE A 169 14.67 11.22 -9.01
N TYR A 170 15.80 11.39 -9.70
CA TYR A 170 17.10 11.53 -9.03
C TYR A 170 17.11 12.73 -8.09
N GLU A 171 16.61 13.89 -8.54
CA GLU A 171 16.46 15.10 -7.73
C GLU A 171 15.63 14.82 -6.47
N ALA A 172 14.50 14.11 -6.59
CA ALA A 172 13.68 13.70 -5.45
C ALA A 172 14.44 12.79 -4.47
N ILE A 173 15.13 11.74 -4.96
CA ILE A 173 15.94 10.81 -4.15
C ILE A 173 17.04 11.55 -3.38
N THR A 174 17.64 12.59 -3.98
CA THR A 174 18.68 13.39 -3.30
C THR A 174 18.12 14.48 -2.39
N THR A 175 16.84 14.86 -2.56
CA THR A 175 16.20 15.93 -1.78
C THR A 175 15.55 15.41 -0.51
N PHE A 176 14.93 14.22 -0.56
CA PHE A 176 14.22 13.63 0.56
C PHE A 176 14.99 12.44 1.13
N SER A 177 14.96 12.27 2.44
CA SER A 177 15.62 11.15 3.10
C SER A 177 14.76 9.88 3.02
N PRO A 178 15.36 8.68 3.17
CA PRO A 178 14.64 7.41 3.20
C PRO A 178 13.53 7.31 4.27
N GLU A 179 13.60 8.11 5.32
CA GLU A 179 12.59 8.17 6.39
C GLU A 179 11.36 8.99 5.98
N ARG A 180 11.49 9.85 4.97
CA ARG A 180 10.44 10.76 4.51
C ARG A 180 9.88 10.41 3.13
N LEU A 181 10.55 9.53 2.39
CA LEU A 181 10.14 9.08 1.06
C LEU A 181 10.43 7.60 0.89
N LEU A 182 9.44 6.84 0.44
CA LEU A 182 9.65 5.46 0.02
C LEU A 182 9.75 5.35 -1.50
N LEU A 183 10.45 4.33 -1.96
CA LEU A 183 10.46 3.93 -3.36
C LEU A 183 9.92 2.50 -3.44
N ALA A 184 9.09 2.22 -4.43
CA ALA A 184 8.54 0.90 -4.65
C ALA A 184 8.95 0.39 -6.04
N ASP A 185 9.57 -0.79 -6.11
CA ASP A 185 9.72 -1.50 -7.40
C ASP A 185 8.38 -2.10 -7.82
N ASN A 186 8.21 -2.34 -9.12
CA ASN A 186 6.98 -2.91 -9.65
C ASN A 186 7.14 -4.42 -9.86
N ALA A 187 6.23 -5.23 -9.28
CA ALA A 187 6.17 -6.67 -9.49
C ALA A 187 5.96 -7.07 -10.97
N LEU A 188 5.48 -6.15 -11.81
CA LEU A 188 5.32 -6.31 -13.26
C LEU A 188 6.62 -6.08 -14.05
N ARG A 189 7.75 -5.77 -13.40
CA ARG A 189 9.05 -5.71 -14.09
C ARG A 189 9.31 -7.05 -14.80
N PRO A 190 9.49 -7.07 -16.13
CA PRO A 190 9.67 -8.32 -16.85
C PRO A 190 10.88 -9.10 -16.34
N TYR A 191 10.72 -10.42 -16.27
CA TYR A 191 11.79 -11.31 -15.84
C TYR A 191 13.04 -11.13 -16.73
N GLY A 192 14.22 -11.05 -16.10
CA GLY A 192 15.50 -10.84 -16.77
C GLY A 192 15.89 -9.38 -17.02
N TRP A 193 15.02 -8.41 -16.73
CA TRP A 193 15.41 -7.00 -16.76
C TRP A 193 16.36 -6.69 -15.61
N ARG A 194 17.46 -5.99 -15.94
CA ARG A 194 18.40 -5.50 -14.93
C ARG A 194 17.72 -4.51 -14.01
N GLU A 195 18.23 -4.41 -12.79
CA GLU A 195 17.80 -3.37 -11.86
C GLU A 195 18.00 -1.98 -12.48
N PRO A 196 16.97 -1.11 -12.48
CA PRO A 196 17.12 0.26 -12.96
C PRO A 196 18.18 1.02 -12.17
N SER A 197 19.05 1.77 -12.87
CA SER A 197 20.18 2.46 -12.24
C SER A 197 19.77 3.43 -11.12
N LEU A 198 18.59 4.05 -11.21
CA LEU A 198 18.07 4.92 -10.15
C LEU A 198 17.62 4.16 -8.90
N ILE A 199 17.14 2.92 -9.04
CA ILE A 199 16.83 2.06 -7.89
C ILE A 199 18.12 1.66 -7.18
N SER A 200 19.14 1.27 -7.94
CA SER A 200 20.47 0.96 -7.39
C SER A 200 21.08 2.18 -6.68
N LYS A 201 21.01 3.38 -7.29
CA LYS A 201 21.47 4.63 -6.66
C LYS A 201 20.70 4.95 -5.38
N ALA A 202 19.39 4.74 -5.36
CA ALA A 202 18.59 4.96 -4.16
C ALA A 202 18.99 4.01 -3.03
N LYS A 203 19.21 2.72 -3.33
CA LYS A 203 19.72 1.75 -2.34
C LYS A 203 21.05 2.20 -1.75
N ASN A 204 21.97 2.70 -2.58
CA ASN A 204 23.23 3.27 -2.12
C ASN A 204 23.07 4.53 -1.26
N ALA A 205 21.96 5.26 -1.43
CA ALA A 205 21.59 6.41 -0.61
C ALA A 205 20.78 6.01 0.65
N GLY A 206 20.64 4.70 0.94
CA GLY A 206 19.98 4.19 2.15
C GLY A 206 18.49 3.85 1.98
N PHE A 207 17.91 4.01 0.79
CA PHE A 207 16.52 3.63 0.56
C PHE A 207 16.36 2.11 0.57
N ARG A 208 15.27 1.65 1.18
CA ARG A 208 14.77 0.28 1.01
C ARG A 208 13.75 0.28 -0.12
N VAL A 209 13.89 -0.67 -1.04
CA VAL A 209 13.06 -0.84 -2.24
C VAL A 209 12.68 -2.29 -2.38
#